data_AF-A0A815VE16-F1
#
_entry.id   AF-A0A815VE16-F1
#
_cell.length_a   1.000
_cell.length_b   1.000
_cell.length_c   1.000
_cell.angle_alpha   90.00
_cell.angle_beta   90.00
_cell.angle_gamma   90.00
#
_symmetry.space_group_name_H-M   'P 1'
#
loop_
_entity.id
_entity.type
_entity.pdbx_description
1 polymer ?
#
loop_
_entity_poly.entity_id
_entity_poly.type
_entity_poly.pdbx_seq_one_letter_code
_entity_poly.pdbx_strand_id
1 'polypeptide(L)'
;MTSSYLVTIPKAKLNLKTVKEFITGIFIDNSGSTSSQLVSIGKNVLETELSICQVIQFDYVILWNTSAKLCTNIETSTPQGGTSPMAIFHNESTKEAFNKSDVIVFVTDGEIDNSSVTQ
;
A
#
# COMPACT_ATOMS: atom_id res chain seq x y z
N MET A 1 -35.59 27.33 -41.92
CA MET A 1 -35.78 27.19 -40.47
C MET A 1 -34.90 26.02 -40.01
N THR A 2 -33.81 26.28 -39.32
CA THR A 2 -32.91 25.24 -38.78
C THR A 2 -32.93 25.34 -37.25
N SER A 3 -33.60 24.39 -36.62
CA SER A 3 -33.65 24.28 -35.16
C SER A 3 -32.31 23.71 -34.67
N SER A 4 -31.57 24.49 -33.90
CA SER A 4 -30.36 24.04 -33.21
C SER A 4 -30.75 23.28 -31.94
N TYR A 5 -30.58 21.96 -31.94
CA TYR A 5 -30.64 21.16 -30.71
C TYR A 5 -29.38 21.41 -29.89
N LEU A 6 -29.48 22.27 -28.88
CA LEU A 6 -28.46 22.37 -27.85
C LEU A 6 -28.60 21.15 -26.93
N VAL A 7 -27.68 20.20 -27.06
CA VAL A 7 -27.55 19.09 -26.10
C VAL A 7 -26.96 19.67 -24.82
N THR A 8 -27.81 19.83 -23.80
CA THR A 8 -27.36 20.19 -22.45
C THR A 8 -26.66 18.97 -21.86
N ILE A 9 -25.32 18.98 -21.83
CA ILE A 9 -24.56 17.96 -21.08
C ILE A 9 -24.89 18.18 -19.59
N PRO A 10 -25.49 17.21 -18.88
CA PRO A 10 -25.69 17.34 -17.45
C PRO A 10 -24.32 17.47 -16.79
N LYS A 11 -24.04 18.61 -16.16
CA LYS A 11 -22.86 18.71 -15.29
C LYS A 11 -23.08 17.75 -14.14
N ALA A 12 -22.44 16.58 -14.20
CA ALA A 12 -22.38 15.68 -13.07
C ALA A 12 -21.84 16.49 -11.87
N LYS A 13 -22.59 16.52 -10.77
CA LYS A 13 -22.09 17.05 -9.51
C LYS A 13 -20.92 16.14 -9.10
N LEU A 14 -19.70 16.60 -9.33
CA LEU A 14 -18.52 15.96 -8.77
C LEU A 14 -18.64 16.06 -7.25
N ASN A 15 -18.93 14.95 -6.57
CA ASN A 15 -18.69 14.84 -5.14
C ASN A 15 -17.18 14.71 -4.97
N LEU A 16 -16.51 15.87 -4.84
CA LEU A 16 -15.11 15.93 -4.50
C LEU A 16 -14.97 15.47 -3.05
N LYS A 17 -14.66 14.18 -2.85
CA LYS A 17 -14.20 13.70 -1.55
C LYS A 17 -12.97 14.51 -1.14
N THR A 18 -12.94 15.02 0.09
CA THR A 18 -11.68 15.56 0.62
C THR A 18 -10.69 14.40 0.83
N VAL A 19 -9.38 14.66 0.81
CA VAL A 19 -8.34 13.61 1.00
C VAL A 19 -8.56 12.81 2.29
N LYS A 20 -9.23 13.39 3.29
CA LYS A 20 -9.57 12.76 4.57
C LYS A 20 -10.73 11.76 4.51
N GLU A 21 -11.43 11.67 3.39
CA GLU A 21 -12.56 10.75 3.18
C GLU A 21 -12.17 9.49 2.40
N PHE A 22 -10.87 9.34 2.11
CA PHE A 22 -10.31 8.14 1.52
C PHE A 22 -9.84 7.21 2.63
N ILE A 23 -10.26 5.95 2.56
CA ILE A 23 -9.67 4.89 3.38
C ILE A 23 -8.31 4.56 2.75
N THR A 24 -7.25 4.70 3.54
CA THR A 24 -5.87 4.58 3.07
C THR A 24 -5.19 3.35 3.63
N GLY A 25 -4.55 2.58 2.77
CA GLY A 25 -3.73 1.42 3.15
C GLY A 25 -2.29 1.59 2.72
N ILE A 26 -1.34 1.32 3.61
CA ILE A 26 0.07 1.17 3.26
C ILE A 26 0.50 -0.28 3.44
N PHE A 27 1.12 -0.84 2.41
CA PHE A 27 1.54 -2.24 2.31
C PHE A 27 3.05 -2.26 2.13
N ILE A 28 3.75 -2.54 3.22
CA ILE A 28 5.20 -2.45 3.33
C ILE A 28 5.81 -3.83 3.26
N ASP A 29 6.72 -4.02 2.33
CA ASP A 29 7.56 -5.20 2.25
C ASP A 29 8.37 -5.33 3.53
N ASN A 30 8.25 -6.46 4.23
CA ASN A 30 9.10 -6.76 5.37
C ASN A 30 9.87 -8.07 5.15
N SER A 31 10.09 -8.45 3.89
CA SER A 31 10.90 -9.61 3.51
C SER A 31 12.36 -9.46 3.94
N GLY A 32 13.12 -10.56 3.88
CA GLY A 32 14.53 -10.56 4.30
C GLY A 32 15.44 -9.59 3.52
N SER A 33 15.13 -9.27 2.26
CA SER A 33 15.93 -8.35 1.42
C SER A 33 15.98 -6.93 2.00
N THR A 34 14.90 -6.53 2.68
CA THR A 34 14.77 -5.22 3.35
C THR A 34 15.71 -5.04 4.55
N SER A 35 16.44 -6.08 4.97
CA SER A 35 17.49 -6.01 6.01
C SER A 35 18.77 -5.33 5.55
N SER A 36 18.93 -5.10 4.24
CA SER A 36 20.08 -4.41 3.66
C SER A 36 20.27 -3.01 4.26
N GLN A 37 21.49 -2.69 4.70
CA GLN A 37 21.78 -1.38 5.29
C GLN A 37 21.98 -0.30 4.23
N LEU A 38 21.29 0.82 4.42
CA LEU A 38 21.54 2.06 3.71
C LEU A 38 22.69 2.79 4.40
N VAL A 39 23.91 2.57 3.90
CA VAL A 39 25.20 3.02 4.48
C VAL A 39 25.20 4.52 4.82
N SER A 40 24.50 5.34 4.04
CA SER A 40 24.43 6.79 4.23
C SER A 40 23.64 7.24 5.48
N ILE A 41 22.74 6.41 6.00
CA ILE A 41 21.82 6.79 7.09
C ILE A 41 21.86 5.83 8.29
N GLY A 42 22.62 4.74 8.21
CA GLY A 42 22.78 3.77 9.31
C GLY A 42 21.49 3.01 9.66
N LYS A 43 20.51 3.00 8.75
CA LYS A 43 19.24 2.27 8.87
C LYS A 43 19.15 1.21 7.79
N ASN A 44 18.40 0.14 8.03
CA ASN A 44 18.02 -0.79 6.98
C ASN A 44 16.87 -0.20 6.11
N VAL A 45 16.54 -0.89 5.01
CA VAL A 45 15.49 -0.44 4.10
C VAL A 45 14.14 -0.39 4.80
N LEU A 46 13.77 -1.45 5.54
CA LEU A 46 12.49 -1.51 6.26
C LEU A 46 12.33 -0.35 7.26
N GLU A 47 13.37 -0.02 8.04
CA GLU A 47 13.37 1.10 8.99
C GLU A 47 13.15 2.45 8.31
N THR A 48 13.61 2.58 7.07
CA THR A 48 13.40 3.78 6.26
C THR A 48 11.97 3.83 5.74
N GLU A 49 11.43 2.70 5.27
CA GLU A 49 10.06 2.59 4.77
C GLU A 49 9.02 2.79 5.88
N LEU A 50 9.24 2.19 7.05
CA LEU A 50 8.37 2.36 8.22
C LEU A 50 8.34 3.79 8.76
N SER A 51 9.36 4.61 8.46
CA SER A 51 9.35 6.02 8.85
C SER A 51 8.23 6.83 8.17
N ILE A 52 7.73 6.37 7.01
CA ILE A 52 6.58 6.98 6.33
C ILE A 52 5.34 6.93 7.24
N CYS A 53 5.13 5.79 7.92
CA CYS A 53 4.01 5.59 8.85
C CYS A 53 4.12 6.44 10.14
N GLN A 54 5.30 7.00 10.44
CA GLN A 54 5.47 7.91 11.58
C GLN A 54 5.03 9.34 11.24
N VAL A 55 4.98 9.68 9.95
CA VAL A 55 4.65 11.03 9.46
C VAL A 55 3.23 11.08 8.90
N ILE A 56 2.77 9.98 8.30
CA ILE A 56 1.47 9.86 7.66
C ILE A 56 0.65 8.78 8.37
N GLN A 57 -0.56 9.15 8.79
CA GLN A 57 -1.52 8.19 9.34
C GLN A 57 -2.22 7.45 8.20
N PHE A 58 -2.20 6.12 8.28
CA PHE A 58 -2.96 5.23 7.39
C PHE A 58 -4.02 4.48 8.19
N ASP A 59 -5.15 4.15 7.57
CA ASP A 59 -6.19 3.32 8.18
C ASP A 59 -5.75 1.87 8.33
N TYR A 60 -4.97 1.39 7.36
CA TYR A 60 -4.37 0.05 7.37
C TYR A 60 -2.87 0.14 7.14
N VAL A 61 -2.12 -0.54 8.02
CA VAL A 61 -0.68 -0.78 7.84
C VAL A 61 -0.50 -2.28 7.74
N ILE A 62 -0.13 -2.77 6.56
CA ILE A 62 0.11 -4.18 6.28
C ILE A 62 1.60 -4.38 6.10
N LEU A 63 2.16 -5.38 6.80
CA LEU A 63 3.49 -5.89 6.50
C LEU A 63 3.31 -7.13 5.64
N TRP A 64 3.96 -7.15 4.49
CA TRP A 64 3.88 -8.29 3.58
C TRP A 64 5.25 -8.90 3.31
N ASN A 65 5.22 -10.22 3.33
CA ASN A 65 6.27 -11.16 2.99
C ASN A 65 5.52 -12.47 2.66
N THR A 66 6.10 -13.65 2.84
CA THR A 66 5.40 -14.93 2.68
C THR A 66 4.18 -15.15 3.59
N SER A 67 3.97 -14.34 4.62
CA SER A 67 2.89 -14.44 5.60
C SER A 67 2.33 -13.07 5.99
N ALA A 68 1.86 -12.32 4.98
CA ALA A 68 1.29 -10.98 5.14
C ALA A 68 0.36 -10.85 6.36
N LYS A 69 0.50 -9.74 7.08
CA LYS A 69 -0.20 -9.49 8.35
C LYS A 69 -0.46 -8.00 8.58
N LEU A 70 -1.47 -7.70 9.39
CA LEU A 70 -1.67 -6.38 9.97
C LEU A 70 -0.48 -6.02 10.86
N CYS A 71 0.06 -4.82 10.69
CA CYS A 71 1.08 -4.25 11.56
C CYS A 71 0.44 -3.77 12.86
N THR A 72 0.68 -4.50 13.95
CA THR A 72 0.20 -4.10 15.28
C THR A 72 1.15 -3.14 16.00
N ASN A 73 2.45 -3.21 15.71
CA ASN A 73 3.44 -2.29 16.23
C ASN A 73 4.64 -2.16 15.26
N ILE A 74 4.81 -0.95 14.73
CA ILE A 74 5.87 -0.58 13.79
C ILE A 74 7.26 -0.74 14.43
N GLU A 75 7.42 -0.38 15.71
CA GLU A 75 8.72 -0.39 16.41
C GLU A 75 9.29 -1.79 16.59
N THR A 76 8.43 -2.80 16.59
CA THR A 76 8.82 -4.22 16.75
C THR A 76 8.92 -4.96 15.43
N SER A 77 8.74 -4.27 14.31
CA SER A 77 8.72 -4.88 12.99
C SER A 77 10.13 -5.10 12.48
N THR A 78 10.42 -6.33 12.06
CA THR A 78 11.74 -6.72 11.55
C THR A 78 11.63 -7.37 10.17
N PRO A 79 12.70 -7.29 9.34
CA PRO A 79 12.80 -8.04 8.10
C PRO A 79 12.74 -9.55 8.38
N GLN A 80 11.95 -10.30 7.62
CA GLN A 80 11.79 -11.75 7.76
C GLN A 80 11.04 -12.37 6.57
N GLY A 81 11.28 -13.66 6.31
CA GLY A 81 10.58 -14.40 5.26
C GLY A 81 11.02 -14.00 3.85
N GLY A 82 10.35 -14.56 2.84
CA GLY A 82 10.59 -14.23 1.43
C GLY A 82 9.64 -13.17 0.88
N THR A 83 9.94 -12.67 -0.32
CA THR A 83 9.12 -11.67 -1.02
C THR A 83 7.94 -12.35 -1.72
N SER A 84 6.72 -12.07 -1.28
CA SER A 84 5.50 -12.63 -1.89
C SER A 84 4.32 -11.67 -1.77
N PRO A 85 4.10 -10.79 -2.76
CA PRO A 85 2.96 -9.86 -2.74
C PRO A 85 1.60 -10.59 -2.66
N MET A 86 1.51 -11.79 -3.26
CA MET A 86 0.28 -12.59 -3.27
C MET A 86 -0.18 -13.04 -1.88
N ALA A 87 0.72 -13.09 -0.89
CA ALA A 87 0.34 -13.43 0.49
C ALA A 87 -0.70 -12.46 1.08
N ILE A 88 -0.78 -11.22 0.57
CA ILE A 88 -1.82 -10.23 0.93
C ILE A 88 -3.22 -10.79 0.68
N PHE A 89 -3.41 -11.57 -0.38
CA PHE A 89 -4.71 -12.10 -0.78
C PHE A 89 -5.02 -13.47 -0.17
N HIS A 90 -4.04 -14.13 0.43
CA HIS A 90 -4.23 -15.41 1.12
C HIS A 90 -4.65 -15.25 2.58
N ASN A 91 -4.31 -14.12 3.21
CA ASN A 91 -4.78 -13.78 4.54
C ASN A 91 -6.03 -12.89 4.43
N GLU A 92 -7.15 -13.37 4.97
CA GLU A 92 -8.44 -12.67 4.87
C GLU A 92 -8.41 -11.28 5.52
N SER A 93 -7.63 -11.07 6.58
CA SER A 93 -7.52 -9.74 7.21
C SER A 93 -6.80 -8.71 6.33
N THR A 94 -5.73 -9.12 5.65
CA THR A 94 -4.97 -8.24 4.75
C THR A 94 -5.71 -8.03 3.44
N LYS A 95 -6.43 -9.04 2.97
CA LYS A 95 -7.33 -8.97 1.82
C LYS A 95 -8.51 -8.04 2.08
N GLU A 96 -9.10 -8.10 3.27
CA GLU A 96 -10.16 -7.17 3.67
C GLU A 96 -9.64 -5.73 3.73
N ALA A 97 -8.46 -5.50 4.30
CA ALA A 97 -7.81 -4.19 4.29
C ALA A 97 -7.57 -3.68 2.86
N PHE A 98 -7.09 -4.55 1.97
CA PHE A 98 -6.90 -4.23 0.55
C PHE A 98 -8.24 -3.82 -0.11
N ASN A 99 -9.28 -4.62 0.06
CA ASN A 99 -10.59 -4.38 -0.56
C ASN A 99 -11.33 -3.14 -0.01
N LYS A 100 -11.03 -2.74 1.23
CA LYS A 100 -11.63 -1.55 1.87
C LYS A 100 -10.87 -0.26 1.60
N SER A 101 -9.61 -0.34 1.15
CA SER A 101 -8.80 0.84 0.88
C SER A 101 -9.23 1.51 -0.42
N ASP A 102 -9.55 2.80 -0.37
CA ASP A 102 -9.76 3.62 -1.56
C ASP A 102 -8.41 3.98 -2.23
N VAL A 103 -7.34 4.12 -1.43
CA VAL A 103 -5.99 4.44 -1.88
C VAL A 103 -5.01 3.46 -1.23
N ILE A 104 -4.15 2.86 -2.05
CA ILE A 104 -3.14 1.91 -1.59
C ILE A 104 -1.75 2.40 -1.97
N VAL A 105 -0.85 2.44 -0.98
CA VAL A 105 0.58 2.70 -1.16
C VAL A 105 1.33 1.39 -0.96
N PHE A 106 1.95 0.89 -2.02
CA PHE A 106 2.85 -0.26 -1.97
C PHE A 106 4.29 0.21 -1.81
N VAL A 107 5.02 -0.37 -0.85
CA VAL A 107 6.41 -0.05 -0.54
C VAL A 107 7.24 -1.33 -0.56
N THR A 108 8.39 -1.29 -1.23
CA THR A 108 9.33 -2.40 -1.41
C THR A 108 10.70 -1.85 -1.80
N ASP A 109 11.74 -2.64 -1.55
CA ASP A 109 13.10 -2.40 -2.03
C ASP A 109 13.29 -2.74 -3.52
N GLY A 110 12.27 -3.33 -4.16
CA GLY A 110 12.28 -3.71 -5.57
C GLY A 110 12.75 -5.14 -5.84
N GLU A 111 13.05 -5.92 -4.80
CA GLU A 111 13.46 -7.33 -4.93
C GLU A 111 12.26 -8.28 -5.03
N ILE A 112 11.38 -8.02 -6.00
CA ILE A 112 10.23 -8.88 -6.31
C ILE A 112 10.60 -9.78 -7.49
N ASP A 113 10.54 -11.10 -7.30
CA ASP A 113 10.72 -12.06 -8.40
C ASP A 113 9.61 -11.88 -9.46
N ASN A 114 10.00 -11.87 -10.73
CA ASN A 114 9.10 -11.83 -11.89
C ASN A 114 8.00 -12.89 -11.82
N SER A 115 8.29 -14.06 -11.24
CA SER A 115 7.31 -15.15 -11.08
C SER A 115 6.13 -14.80 -10.14
N SER A 116 6.28 -13.74 -9.34
CA SER A 116 5.34 -13.34 -8.29
C SER A 116 4.32 -12.27 -8.72
N VAL A 117 4.47 -11.70 -9.94
CA VAL A 117 3.66 -10.55 -10.41
C VAL A 117 2.61 -10.93 -11.47
N THR A 118 2.77 -12.06 -12.17
CA THR A 118 1.94 -12.38 -13.36
C THR A 118 1.23 -13.74 -13.31
N GLN A 119 0.71 -14.17 -12.15
CA GLN A 119 -0.18 -15.34 -12.10
C GLN A 119 -1.66 -14.97 -12.19
#